data_AF-A0A0J9SHW3-F1
#
_entry.id   AF-A0A0J9SHW3-F1
#
_cell.length_a   1.000
_cell.length_b   1.000
_cell.length_c   1.000
_cell.angle_alpha   90.00
_cell.angle_beta   90.00
_cell.angle_gamma   90.00
#
_symmetry.space_group_name_H-M   'P 1'
#
loop_
_entity.id
_entity.type
_entity.pdbx_description
1 polymer ?
#
loop_
_entity_poly.entity_id
_entity_poly.type
_entity_poly.pdbx_seq_one_letter_code
_entity_poly.pdbx_strand_id
1 'polypeptide(L)'
;MNKILGEWKEKFVKSYDLSRNKRCDYLNYWLYEKVKKFKDTSNIIPFLYEVRELFIKHKFCNSKKYDFRVDQMENKKFLFDFVENFDDIMVKLNVTDINEKEKYCKYVKFFFDVYKKMETSTNGSKGYKEEMNHFQTKFLGNINVLNNLNIKCPENLYDELNKNDTIDNYKYYCTELEKHECTHPGVTTLCTKAVKNLIHLSLMPQNEERDERCFTLKHWLYQEIRKIFHRNTTNASYEPVITKLKDVVLRINNTHFSGKPCYCSFDGTLNEWKEQKYLHDYFKSFGSIGSFINKDQDACIKHFGSVNYTNKLYEKYIGECCYCFKSGHCKEWCPDYFKCEDTLNPYNLYLKLKCTEEDAKDFTIVNKPISIDNHVITTTRNSLLLAYQNKLQDPFYSTVLYAFGTLGIFMIFFVFYKVVKNLNSTIIRFVYYL
;
A
#
# COMPACT_ATOMS: atom_id res chain seq x y z
N MET A 1 -42.00 -28.50 13.38
CA MET A 1 -41.45 -27.74 14.53
C MET A 1 -40.91 -28.60 15.66
N ASN A 2 -41.66 -29.54 16.24
CA ASN A 2 -41.21 -30.33 17.42
C ASN A 2 -39.90 -31.11 17.21
N LYS A 3 -39.65 -31.64 16.01
CA LYS A 3 -38.38 -32.31 15.66
C LYS A 3 -37.16 -31.38 15.71
N ILE A 4 -37.31 -30.14 15.21
CA ILE A 4 -36.25 -29.11 15.24
C ILE A 4 -35.93 -28.72 16.68
N LEU A 5 -36.95 -28.56 17.53
CA LEU A 5 -36.77 -28.24 18.96
C LEU A 5 -36.07 -29.38 19.72
N GLY A 6 -36.38 -30.64 19.40
CA GLY A 6 -35.74 -31.82 19.99
C GLY A 6 -34.25 -31.91 19.63
N GLU A 7 -33.91 -31.86 18.34
CA GLU A 7 -32.52 -31.89 17.86
C GLU A 7 -31.69 -30.72 18.42
N TRP A 8 -32.33 -29.57 18.67
CA TRP A 8 -31.62 -28.38 19.12
C TRP A 8 -31.41 -28.29 20.64
N LYS A 9 -32.35 -28.81 21.45
CA LYS A 9 -32.14 -28.92 22.91
C LYS A 9 -30.86 -29.70 23.23
N GLU A 10 -30.59 -30.77 22.50
CA GLU A 10 -29.40 -31.61 22.71
C GLU A 10 -28.10 -30.89 22.32
N LYS A 11 -28.10 -30.15 21.20
CA LYS A 11 -26.93 -29.38 20.73
C LYS A 11 -26.66 -28.13 21.56
N PHE A 12 -27.70 -27.48 22.09
CA PHE A 12 -27.57 -26.28 22.90
C PHE A 12 -26.82 -26.55 24.21
N VAL A 13 -27.08 -27.69 24.85
CA VAL A 13 -26.43 -28.13 26.11
C VAL A 13 -24.92 -28.35 25.92
N LYS A 14 -24.44 -28.66 24.71
CA LYS A 14 -23.01 -28.89 24.42
C LYS A 14 -22.22 -27.61 24.10
N SER A 15 -22.84 -26.42 24.17
CA SER A 15 -22.29 -25.15 23.65
C SER A 15 -22.14 -24.04 24.72
N TYR A 16 -21.96 -24.41 25.99
CA TYR A 16 -22.01 -23.47 27.13
C TYR A 16 -21.04 -22.28 27.03
N ASP A 17 -19.93 -22.42 26.30
CA ASP A 17 -18.89 -21.37 26.20
C ASP A 17 -19.17 -20.29 25.13
N LEU A 18 -20.20 -20.47 24.28
CA LEU A 18 -20.52 -19.47 23.24
C LEU A 18 -21.46 -18.39 23.76
N SER A 19 -21.25 -17.14 23.34
CA SER A 19 -22.22 -16.06 23.61
C SER A 19 -23.60 -16.39 23.02
N ARG A 20 -24.66 -15.89 23.66
CA ARG A 20 -26.05 -16.14 23.23
C ARG A 20 -26.30 -15.76 21.76
N ASN A 21 -25.70 -14.66 21.32
CA ASN A 21 -25.83 -14.18 19.93
C ASN A 21 -25.06 -15.08 18.95
N LYS A 22 -23.89 -15.60 19.32
CA LYS A 22 -23.14 -16.51 18.44
C LYS A 22 -23.86 -17.85 18.23
N ARG A 23 -24.54 -18.37 19.26
CA ARG A 23 -25.42 -19.55 19.14
C ARG A 23 -26.59 -19.32 18.19
N CYS A 24 -27.15 -18.11 18.18
CA CYS A 24 -28.18 -17.72 17.21
C CYS A 24 -27.68 -17.84 15.77
N ASP A 25 -26.47 -17.36 15.50
CA ASP A 25 -25.94 -17.34 14.14
C ASP A 25 -25.75 -18.76 13.61
N TYR A 26 -25.06 -19.64 14.35
CA TYR A 26 -24.93 -21.05 13.96
C TYR A 26 -26.27 -21.73 13.72
N LEU A 27 -27.28 -21.46 14.56
CA LEU A 27 -28.62 -22.01 14.40
C LEU A 27 -29.27 -21.53 13.10
N ASN A 28 -29.19 -20.24 12.80
CA ASN A 28 -29.79 -19.69 11.59
C ASN A 28 -29.12 -20.23 10.32
N TYR A 29 -27.78 -20.30 10.27
CA TYR A 29 -27.10 -20.89 9.12
C TYR A 29 -27.32 -22.40 8.99
N TRP A 30 -27.43 -23.13 10.11
CA TRP A 30 -27.86 -24.54 10.08
C TRP A 30 -29.27 -24.68 9.51
N LEU A 31 -30.19 -23.79 9.92
CA LEU A 31 -31.56 -23.81 9.43
C LEU A 31 -31.62 -23.52 7.93
N TYR A 32 -30.82 -22.58 7.42
CA TYR A 32 -30.68 -22.30 5.98
C TYR A 32 -30.32 -23.56 5.19
N GLU A 33 -29.41 -24.38 5.71
CA GLU A 33 -29.01 -25.65 5.09
C GLU A 33 -30.15 -26.70 5.04
N LYS A 34 -31.07 -26.65 6.00
CA LYS A 34 -32.23 -27.56 6.02
C LYS A 34 -33.34 -27.09 5.10
N VAL A 35 -33.66 -25.79 5.14
CA VAL A 35 -34.76 -25.23 4.36
C VAL A 35 -34.43 -25.09 2.87
N LYS A 36 -33.15 -24.98 2.49
CA LYS A 36 -32.75 -24.95 1.07
C LYS A 36 -33.11 -26.20 0.27
N LYS A 37 -33.45 -27.30 0.95
CA LYS A 37 -33.85 -28.57 0.31
C LYS A 37 -35.31 -28.58 -0.13
N PHE A 38 -36.10 -27.58 0.25
CA PHE A 38 -37.49 -27.46 -0.16
C PHE A 38 -37.57 -27.00 -1.62
N LYS A 39 -38.45 -27.65 -2.41
CA LYS A 39 -38.65 -27.33 -3.83
C LYS A 39 -39.33 -25.96 -4.02
N ASP A 40 -40.26 -25.61 -3.13
CA ASP A 40 -40.91 -24.30 -3.14
C ASP A 40 -40.14 -23.33 -2.23
N THR A 41 -39.60 -22.29 -2.85
CA THR A 41 -38.80 -21.26 -2.16
C THR A 41 -39.64 -20.10 -1.64
N SER A 42 -40.88 -19.96 -2.10
CA SER A 42 -41.77 -18.83 -1.79
C SER A 42 -42.10 -18.75 -0.30
N ASN A 43 -42.22 -19.92 0.34
CA ASN A 43 -42.61 -20.06 1.74
C ASN A 43 -41.42 -20.13 2.71
N ILE A 44 -40.19 -20.06 2.23
CA ILE A 44 -39.01 -20.23 3.08
C ILE A 44 -38.83 -19.05 4.03
N ILE A 45 -38.90 -17.80 3.55
CA ILE A 45 -38.76 -16.62 4.42
C ILE A 45 -39.90 -16.53 5.44
N PRO A 46 -41.19 -16.71 5.08
CA PRO A 46 -42.29 -16.82 6.04
C PRO A 46 -42.05 -17.89 7.11
N PHE A 47 -41.64 -19.10 6.71
CA PHE A 47 -41.34 -20.19 7.63
C PHE A 47 -40.21 -19.84 8.61
N LEU A 48 -39.17 -19.15 8.16
CA LEU A 48 -38.07 -18.71 9.03
C LEU A 48 -38.58 -17.74 10.12
N TYR A 49 -39.52 -16.85 9.80
CA TYR A 49 -40.14 -15.98 10.80
C TYR A 49 -40.98 -16.76 11.83
N GLU A 50 -41.71 -17.80 11.42
CA GLU A 50 -42.42 -18.67 12.37
C GLU A 50 -41.46 -19.40 13.32
N VAL A 51 -40.34 -19.91 12.80
CA VAL A 51 -39.31 -20.57 13.60
C VAL A 51 -38.66 -19.58 14.57
N ARG A 52 -38.44 -18.33 14.15
CA ARG A 52 -37.93 -17.27 15.02
C ARG A 52 -38.85 -17.01 16.21
N GLU A 53 -40.16 -16.96 16.03
CA GLU A 53 -41.10 -16.73 17.14
C GLU A 53 -40.98 -17.81 18.22
N LEU A 54 -40.76 -19.08 17.82
CA LEU A 54 -40.46 -20.14 18.77
C LEU A 54 -39.14 -19.92 19.51
N PHE A 55 -38.08 -19.53 18.80
CA PHE A 55 -36.78 -19.28 19.42
C PHE A 55 -36.82 -18.12 20.41
N ILE A 56 -37.62 -17.08 20.13
CA ILE A 56 -37.87 -15.96 21.05
C ILE A 56 -38.64 -16.47 22.28
N LYS A 57 -39.73 -17.22 22.09
CA LYS A 57 -40.55 -17.76 23.18
C LYS A 57 -39.72 -18.60 24.17
N HIS A 58 -38.81 -19.41 23.65
CA HIS A 58 -37.92 -20.26 24.47
C HIS A 58 -36.64 -19.55 24.91
N LYS A 59 -36.48 -18.25 24.63
CA LYS A 59 -35.30 -17.44 24.94
C LYS A 59 -33.99 -18.04 24.39
N PHE A 60 -34.07 -18.79 23.30
CA PHE A 60 -32.90 -19.38 22.63
C PHE A 60 -32.12 -18.34 21.84
N CYS A 61 -32.82 -17.34 21.29
CA CYS A 61 -32.22 -16.39 20.40
C CYS A 61 -32.85 -14.99 20.46
N ASN A 62 -32.03 -13.95 20.29
CA ASN A 62 -32.49 -12.58 20.04
C ASN A 62 -32.77 -12.39 18.54
N SER A 63 -33.76 -11.57 18.20
CA SER A 63 -34.37 -11.52 16.85
C SER A 63 -33.38 -11.38 15.69
N LYS A 64 -33.19 -12.44 14.89
CA LYS A 64 -32.58 -12.39 13.55
C LYS A 64 -33.60 -11.81 12.57
N LYS A 65 -33.18 -10.92 11.66
CA LYS A 65 -34.03 -10.43 10.56
C LYS A 65 -33.69 -11.19 9.28
N TYR A 66 -34.69 -11.69 8.58
CA TYR A 66 -34.52 -12.41 7.32
C TYR A 66 -34.74 -11.44 6.14
N ASP A 67 -33.91 -10.39 6.05
CA ASP A 67 -33.96 -9.37 4.99
C ASP A 67 -32.99 -9.73 3.85
N PHE A 68 -33.21 -10.88 3.23
CA PHE A 68 -32.40 -11.40 2.12
C PHE A 68 -33.25 -12.33 1.25
N ARG A 69 -32.81 -12.59 0.03
CA ARG A 69 -33.46 -13.52 -0.90
C ARG A 69 -32.98 -14.95 -0.70
N VAL A 70 -33.83 -15.93 -0.96
CA VAL A 70 -33.51 -17.36 -0.77
C VAL A 70 -32.25 -17.79 -1.55
N ASP A 71 -32.04 -17.28 -2.76
CA ASP A 71 -30.83 -17.52 -3.57
C ASP A 71 -29.54 -17.07 -2.89
N GLN A 72 -29.63 -16.18 -1.89
CA GLN A 72 -28.47 -15.67 -1.15
C GLN A 72 -28.06 -16.58 0.02
N MET A 73 -28.92 -17.51 0.48
CA MET A 73 -28.68 -18.33 1.68
C MET A 73 -27.40 -19.15 1.63
N GLU A 74 -27.07 -19.72 0.48
CA GLU A 74 -25.89 -20.58 0.31
C GLU A 74 -24.60 -19.79 0.50
N ASN A 75 -24.48 -18.69 -0.25
CA ASN A 75 -23.38 -17.75 -0.15
C ASN A 75 -23.26 -17.17 1.26
N LYS A 76 -24.38 -16.84 1.93
CA LYS A 76 -24.41 -16.37 3.33
C LYS A 76 -23.77 -17.41 4.27
N LYS A 77 -24.20 -18.67 4.19
CA LYS A 77 -23.61 -19.75 4.99
C LYS A 77 -22.13 -19.96 4.68
N PHE A 78 -21.78 -20.01 3.40
CA PHE A 78 -20.40 -20.26 2.96
C PHE A 78 -19.41 -19.24 3.52
N LEU A 79 -19.74 -17.96 3.47
CA LEU A 79 -18.86 -16.94 4.00
C LEU A 79 -18.80 -16.98 5.52
N PHE A 80 -19.93 -17.20 6.20
CA PHE A 80 -19.95 -17.36 7.65
C PHE A 80 -19.08 -18.53 8.12
N ASP A 81 -19.25 -19.71 7.54
CA ASP A 81 -18.49 -20.90 7.89
C ASP A 81 -16.99 -20.68 7.64
N PHE A 82 -16.61 -20.05 6.52
CA PHE A 82 -15.21 -19.72 6.23
C PHE A 82 -14.58 -18.83 7.32
N VAL A 83 -15.27 -17.75 7.69
CA VAL A 83 -14.78 -16.79 8.69
C VAL A 83 -14.60 -17.46 10.06
N GLU A 84 -15.57 -18.28 10.47
CA GLU A 84 -15.55 -18.98 11.75
C GLU A 84 -14.43 -20.03 11.84
N ASN A 85 -14.13 -20.71 10.74
CA ASN A 85 -13.11 -21.76 10.71
C ASN A 85 -11.73 -21.25 10.25
N PHE A 86 -11.55 -19.95 10.05
CA PHE A 86 -10.32 -19.40 9.48
C PHE A 86 -9.09 -19.60 10.37
N ASP A 87 -9.25 -19.63 11.70
CA ASP A 87 -8.12 -19.83 12.61
C ASP A 87 -7.50 -21.22 12.44
N ASP A 88 -8.33 -22.25 12.20
CA ASP A 88 -7.85 -23.59 11.88
C ASP A 88 -7.13 -23.62 10.52
N ILE A 89 -7.64 -22.88 9.54
CA ILE A 89 -6.96 -22.70 8.24
C ILE A 89 -5.59 -22.04 8.44
N MET A 90 -5.47 -21.08 9.35
CA MET A 90 -4.20 -20.42 9.66
C MET A 90 -3.17 -21.35 10.29
N VAL A 91 -3.61 -22.27 11.15
CA VAL A 91 -2.77 -23.35 11.70
C VAL A 91 -2.29 -24.25 10.57
N LYS A 92 -3.17 -24.62 9.64
CA LYS A 92 -2.81 -25.44 8.47
C LYS A 92 -1.88 -24.73 7.48
N LEU A 93 -2.00 -23.41 7.33
CA LEU A 93 -1.08 -22.59 6.53
C LEU A 93 0.33 -22.46 7.16
N ASN A 94 0.54 -22.91 8.40
CA ASN A 94 1.86 -22.98 9.04
C ASN A 94 2.60 -24.31 8.76
N VAL A 95 1.97 -25.28 8.09
CA VAL A 95 2.58 -26.58 7.78
C VAL A 95 3.68 -26.41 6.72
N THR A 96 4.74 -27.21 6.80
CA THR A 96 5.91 -27.16 5.90
C THR A 96 5.66 -27.76 4.52
N ASP A 97 4.55 -28.49 4.33
CA ASP A 97 4.14 -29.06 3.04
C ASP A 97 3.62 -27.98 2.09
N ILE A 98 4.31 -27.80 0.97
CA ILE A 98 4.02 -26.78 -0.03
C ILE A 98 2.72 -27.08 -0.79
N ASN A 99 2.41 -28.34 -1.08
CA ASN A 99 1.23 -28.75 -1.83
C ASN A 99 -0.04 -28.58 -0.98
N GLU A 100 0.04 -28.87 0.32
CA GLU A 100 -1.06 -28.67 1.26
C GLU A 100 -1.32 -27.17 1.46
N LYS A 101 -0.25 -26.36 1.63
CA LYS A 101 -0.34 -24.90 1.72
C LYS A 101 -1.00 -24.27 0.48
N GLU A 102 -0.66 -24.74 -0.72
CA GLU A 102 -1.26 -24.23 -1.97
C GLU A 102 -2.77 -24.49 -2.03
N LYS A 103 -3.24 -25.67 -1.59
CA LYS A 103 -4.67 -25.99 -1.51
C LYS A 103 -5.40 -25.03 -0.57
N TYR A 104 -4.81 -24.72 0.59
CA TYR A 104 -5.39 -23.79 1.54
C TYR A 104 -5.37 -22.34 1.03
N CYS A 105 -4.32 -21.88 0.36
CA CYS A 105 -4.31 -20.55 -0.26
C CYS A 105 -5.37 -20.42 -1.37
N LYS A 106 -5.56 -21.45 -2.22
CA LYS A 106 -6.66 -21.49 -3.21
C LYS A 106 -8.03 -21.44 -2.55
N TYR A 107 -8.20 -22.20 -1.45
CA TYR A 107 -9.42 -22.20 -0.67
C TYR A 107 -9.71 -20.82 -0.09
N VAL A 108 -8.74 -20.18 0.56
CA VAL A 108 -8.87 -18.81 1.09
C VAL A 108 -9.21 -17.82 -0.02
N LYS A 109 -8.50 -17.88 -1.15
CA LYS A 109 -8.76 -17.00 -2.29
C LYS A 109 -10.20 -17.12 -2.80
N PHE A 110 -10.70 -18.33 -2.94
CA PHE A 110 -12.09 -18.57 -3.35
C PHE A 110 -13.09 -17.81 -2.47
N PHE A 111 -12.90 -17.79 -1.15
CA PHE A 111 -13.81 -17.06 -0.25
C PHE A 111 -13.64 -15.55 -0.29
N PHE A 112 -12.42 -15.05 -0.54
CA PHE A 112 -12.20 -13.62 -0.82
C PHE A 112 -12.91 -13.20 -2.12
N ASP A 113 -12.92 -14.06 -3.15
CA ASP A 113 -13.67 -13.83 -4.39
C ASP A 113 -15.20 -13.88 -4.16
N VAL A 114 -15.68 -14.80 -3.31
CA VAL A 114 -17.09 -14.85 -2.88
C VAL A 114 -17.48 -13.57 -2.17
N TYR A 115 -16.67 -13.09 -1.22
CA TYR A 115 -16.87 -11.80 -0.55
C TYR A 115 -16.94 -10.65 -1.56
N LYS A 116 -16.00 -10.58 -2.51
CA LYS A 116 -15.97 -9.53 -3.55
C LYS A 116 -17.21 -9.56 -4.45
N LYS A 117 -17.70 -10.76 -4.81
CA LYS A 117 -18.96 -10.93 -5.56
C LYS A 117 -20.18 -10.46 -4.75
N MET A 118 -20.20 -10.70 -3.45
CA MET A 118 -21.26 -10.18 -2.58
C MET A 118 -21.23 -8.64 -2.53
N GLU A 119 -20.03 -8.07 -2.38
CA GLU A 119 -19.80 -6.61 -2.31
C GLU A 119 -20.23 -5.89 -3.59
N THR A 120 -19.91 -6.45 -4.75
CA THR A 120 -20.20 -5.86 -6.07
C THR A 120 -21.63 -6.06 -6.57
N SER A 121 -22.43 -6.88 -5.90
CA SER A 121 -23.80 -7.17 -6.33
C SER A 121 -24.75 -5.99 -6.02
N THR A 122 -25.31 -5.37 -7.06
CA THR A 122 -26.17 -4.17 -7.00
C THR A 122 -27.44 -4.31 -6.13
N ASN A 123 -27.85 -5.55 -5.80
CA ASN A 123 -28.96 -5.87 -4.90
C ASN A 123 -28.55 -6.73 -3.68
N GLY A 124 -27.26 -7.04 -3.49
CA GLY A 124 -26.81 -7.99 -2.44
C GLY A 124 -26.13 -7.36 -1.23
N SER A 125 -25.71 -6.09 -1.29
CA SER A 125 -25.10 -5.39 -0.13
C SER A 125 -26.02 -5.32 1.10
N LYS A 126 -27.35 -5.31 0.91
CA LYS A 126 -28.32 -5.35 2.02
C LYS A 126 -28.49 -6.77 2.60
N GLY A 127 -28.59 -7.77 1.71
CA GLY A 127 -28.83 -9.16 2.07
C GLY A 127 -27.62 -9.88 2.68
N TYR A 128 -26.39 -9.48 2.36
CA TYR A 128 -25.15 -10.06 2.88
C TYR A 128 -24.51 -9.26 4.03
N LYS A 129 -25.21 -8.25 4.56
CA LYS A 129 -24.62 -7.27 5.49
C LYS A 129 -23.97 -7.91 6.72
N GLU A 130 -24.62 -8.90 7.33
CA GLU A 130 -24.10 -9.58 8.52
C GLU A 130 -22.80 -10.35 8.22
N GLU A 131 -22.77 -11.10 7.13
CA GLU A 131 -21.61 -11.91 6.73
C GLU A 131 -20.46 -11.04 6.24
N MET A 132 -20.76 -10.00 5.46
CA MET A 132 -19.76 -9.03 5.04
C MET A 132 -19.13 -8.34 6.26
N ASN A 133 -19.93 -7.88 7.22
CA ASN A 133 -19.40 -7.28 8.45
C ASN A 133 -18.55 -8.26 9.24
N HIS A 134 -18.97 -9.52 9.35
CA HIS A 134 -18.21 -10.55 10.06
C HIS A 134 -16.88 -10.83 9.37
N PHE A 135 -16.88 -10.99 8.04
CA PHE A 135 -15.69 -11.15 7.23
C PHE A 135 -14.75 -9.94 7.35
N GLN A 136 -15.28 -8.74 7.18
CA GLN A 136 -14.53 -7.51 7.33
C GLN A 136 -13.92 -7.41 8.72
N THR A 137 -14.64 -7.76 9.79
CA THR A 137 -14.10 -7.73 11.16
C THR A 137 -12.92 -8.70 11.31
N LYS A 138 -13.04 -9.92 10.77
CA LYS A 138 -12.00 -10.95 10.87
C LYS A 138 -10.75 -10.64 10.06
N PHE A 139 -10.92 -10.18 8.82
CA PHE A 139 -9.84 -10.03 7.84
C PHE A 139 -9.36 -8.60 7.66
N LEU A 140 -10.28 -7.64 7.67
CA LEU A 140 -9.99 -6.22 7.39
C LEU A 140 -9.86 -5.40 8.69
N GLY A 141 -10.49 -5.84 9.79
CA GLY A 141 -10.36 -5.28 11.13
C GLY A 141 -9.16 -5.83 11.91
N ASN A 142 -8.43 -6.80 11.35
CA ASN A 142 -7.24 -7.39 11.95
C ASN A 142 -6.10 -7.46 10.91
N ILE A 143 -5.34 -6.38 10.79
CA ILE A 143 -4.28 -6.23 9.78
C ILE A 143 -3.18 -7.28 9.91
N ASN A 144 -2.96 -7.83 11.12
CA ASN A 144 -2.01 -8.93 11.33
C ASN A 144 -2.46 -10.21 10.62
N VAL A 145 -3.76 -10.50 10.63
CA VAL A 145 -4.32 -11.62 9.88
C VAL A 145 -4.12 -11.43 8.38
N LEU A 146 -4.42 -10.25 7.85
CA LEU A 146 -4.26 -9.96 6.42
C LEU A 146 -2.80 -9.96 5.98
N ASN A 147 -1.90 -9.36 6.76
CA ASN A 147 -0.46 -9.37 6.47
C ASN A 147 0.11 -10.78 6.55
N ASN A 148 -0.26 -11.56 7.56
CA ASN A 148 0.17 -12.94 7.68
C ASN A 148 -0.38 -13.77 6.52
N LEU A 149 -1.63 -13.54 6.11
CA LEU A 149 -2.21 -14.16 4.93
C LEU A 149 -1.49 -13.73 3.65
N ASN A 150 -1.14 -12.46 3.47
CA ASN A 150 -0.40 -11.98 2.30
C ASN A 150 1.03 -12.53 2.25
N ILE A 151 1.67 -12.73 3.41
CA ILE A 151 2.98 -13.40 3.49
C ILE A 151 2.85 -14.88 3.14
N LYS A 152 1.75 -15.51 3.57
CA LYS A 152 1.51 -16.95 3.37
C LYS A 152 0.96 -17.28 1.97
N CYS A 153 0.12 -16.40 1.44
CA CYS A 153 -0.67 -16.51 0.22
C CYS A 153 -0.66 -15.16 -0.55
N PRO A 154 0.51 -14.68 -1.01
CA PRO A 154 0.58 -13.45 -1.79
C PRO A 154 -0.22 -13.59 -3.09
N GLU A 155 -1.00 -12.57 -3.44
CA GLU A 155 -1.89 -12.58 -4.61
C GLU A 155 -1.15 -13.05 -5.89
N ASN A 156 -1.76 -14.02 -6.58
CA ASN A 156 -1.43 -14.79 -7.80
C ASN A 156 -0.20 -14.51 -8.69
N LEU A 157 0.47 -13.35 -8.65
CA LEU A 157 1.72 -13.08 -9.36
C LEU A 157 2.85 -13.97 -8.87
N TYR A 158 3.06 -14.03 -7.55
CA TYR A 158 4.10 -14.88 -6.98
C TYR A 158 3.84 -16.37 -7.25
N ASP A 159 2.59 -16.80 -7.25
CA ASP A 159 2.21 -18.17 -7.61
C ASP A 159 2.45 -18.46 -9.09
N GLU A 160 2.14 -17.52 -9.99
CA GLU A 160 2.48 -17.61 -11.42
C GLU A 160 4.01 -17.72 -11.63
N LEU A 161 4.78 -16.91 -10.90
CA LEU A 161 6.24 -16.96 -10.90
C LEU A 161 6.76 -18.32 -10.38
N ASN A 162 6.04 -18.93 -9.43
CA ASN A 162 6.39 -20.22 -8.84
C ASN A 162 6.01 -21.45 -9.67
N LYS A 163 5.13 -21.31 -10.68
CA LYS A 163 4.73 -22.44 -11.55
C LYS A 163 5.95 -23.05 -12.24
N ASN A 164 6.07 -24.37 -12.18
CA ASN A 164 7.05 -25.11 -12.96
C ASN A 164 6.62 -25.12 -14.44
N ASP A 165 7.60 -25.20 -15.33
CA ASP A 165 7.37 -25.38 -16.76
C ASP A 165 8.07 -26.66 -17.23
N THR A 166 7.52 -27.30 -18.26
CA THR A 166 8.05 -28.54 -18.85
C THR A 166 9.01 -28.27 -20.01
N ILE A 167 9.25 -27.00 -20.36
CA ILE A 167 10.15 -26.63 -21.46
C ILE A 167 11.62 -26.84 -21.04
N ASP A 168 12.27 -27.84 -21.64
CA ASP A 168 13.67 -28.19 -21.34
C ASP A 168 14.68 -27.09 -21.72
N ASN A 169 14.34 -26.20 -22.66
CA ASN A 169 15.24 -25.13 -23.11
C ASN A 169 15.62 -24.13 -21.99
N TYR A 170 14.82 -23.99 -20.93
CA TYR A 170 15.16 -23.11 -19.83
C TYR A 170 16.30 -23.66 -18.97
N LYS A 171 16.40 -24.98 -18.83
CA LYS A 171 17.45 -25.65 -18.03
C LYS A 171 18.85 -25.38 -18.61
N TYR A 172 18.96 -25.26 -19.93
CA TYR A 172 20.23 -24.97 -20.61
C TYR A 172 20.89 -23.67 -20.14
N TYR A 173 20.12 -22.68 -19.69
CA TYR A 173 20.69 -21.45 -19.15
C TYR A 173 21.27 -21.63 -17.73
N CYS A 174 20.89 -22.70 -17.04
CA CYS A 174 21.16 -22.92 -15.61
C CYS A 174 22.19 -24.01 -15.33
N THR A 175 22.81 -24.61 -16.36
CA THR A 175 23.72 -25.76 -16.23
C THR A 175 24.92 -25.52 -15.31
N GLU A 176 25.42 -24.28 -15.23
CA GLU A 176 26.50 -23.95 -14.30
C GLU A 176 26.05 -24.03 -12.82
N LEU A 177 24.77 -23.78 -12.54
CA LEU A 177 24.22 -23.82 -11.19
C LEU A 177 23.94 -25.24 -10.69
N GLU A 178 23.84 -26.23 -11.59
CA GLU A 178 23.70 -27.65 -11.23
C GLU A 178 24.85 -28.14 -10.33
N LYS A 179 26.06 -27.60 -10.56
CA LYS A 179 27.26 -27.89 -9.75
C LYS A 179 27.12 -27.44 -8.29
N HIS A 180 26.19 -26.53 -8.03
CA HIS A 180 25.94 -25.94 -6.71
C HIS A 180 24.69 -26.51 -6.03
N GLU A 181 23.98 -27.46 -6.64
CA GLU A 181 22.74 -28.02 -6.09
C GLU A 181 22.97 -28.77 -4.77
N CYS A 182 24.13 -29.43 -4.61
CA CYS A 182 24.47 -30.13 -3.36
C CYS A 182 24.71 -29.16 -2.19
N THR A 183 25.34 -28.01 -2.44
CA THR A 183 25.66 -27.02 -1.39
C THR A 183 24.52 -26.02 -1.18
N HIS A 184 23.71 -25.78 -2.20
CA HIS A 184 22.55 -24.89 -2.18
C HIS A 184 21.33 -25.57 -2.81
N PRO A 185 20.69 -26.51 -2.10
CA PRO A 185 19.53 -27.24 -2.62
C PRO A 185 18.42 -26.29 -3.10
N GLY A 186 17.92 -26.53 -4.31
CA GLY A 186 16.87 -25.76 -4.96
C GLY A 186 17.36 -24.62 -5.86
N VAL A 187 18.66 -24.34 -5.93
CA VAL A 187 19.18 -23.19 -6.71
C VAL A 187 19.02 -23.35 -8.21
N THR A 188 19.16 -24.57 -8.76
CA THR A 188 18.92 -24.85 -10.17
C THR A 188 17.44 -24.66 -10.52
N THR A 189 16.56 -25.07 -9.61
CA THR A 189 15.10 -24.89 -9.77
C THR A 189 14.74 -23.41 -9.75
N LEU A 190 15.31 -22.64 -8.84
CA LEU A 190 15.14 -21.19 -8.79
C LEU A 190 15.60 -20.53 -10.10
N CYS A 191 16.80 -20.87 -10.58
CA CYS A 191 17.33 -20.35 -11.84
C CYS A 191 16.37 -20.62 -13.00
N THR A 192 15.89 -21.86 -13.13
CA THR A 192 14.98 -22.25 -14.22
C THR A 192 13.69 -21.45 -14.19
N LYS A 193 13.11 -21.23 -12.99
CA LYS A 193 11.92 -20.38 -12.82
C LYS A 193 12.20 -18.91 -13.18
N ALA A 194 13.34 -18.37 -12.76
CA ALA A 194 13.73 -17.00 -13.08
C ALA A 194 13.89 -16.81 -14.60
N VAL A 195 14.54 -17.73 -15.30
CA VAL A 195 14.69 -17.72 -16.76
C VAL A 195 13.33 -17.75 -17.46
N LYS A 196 12.45 -18.68 -17.06
CA LYS A 196 11.07 -18.76 -17.59
C LYS A 196 10.33 -17.44 -17.45
N ASN A 197 10.33 -16.87 -16.23
CA ASN A 197 9.61 -15.64 -15.94
C ASN A 197 10.17 -14.44 -16.72
N LEU A 198 11.50 -14.34 -16.85
CA LEU A 198 12.15 -13.28 -17.63
C LEU A 198 11.82 -13.38 -19.12
N ILE A 199 11.88 -14.57 -19.71
CA ILE A 199 11.52 -14.77 -21.12
C ILE A 199 10.04 -14.44 -21.36
N HIS A 200 9.15 -14.84 -20.44
CA HIS A 200 7.74 -14.45 -20.55
C HIS A 200 7.56 -12.92 -20.54
N LEU A 201 8.28 -12.20 -19.64
CA LEU A 201 8.25 -10.74 -19.59
C LEU A 201 8.89 -10.06 -20.81
N SER A 202 9.81 -10.73 -21.51
CA SER A 202 10.42 -10.20 -22.73
C SER A 202 9.47 -10.21 -23.92
N LEU A 203 8.46 -11.08 -23.89
CA LEU A 203 7.41 -11.20 -24.91
C LEU A 203 6.24 -10.22 -24.68
N MET A 204 6.15 -9.60 -23.50
CA MET A 204 5.10 -8.63 -23.18
C MET A 204 5.35 -7.27 -23.85
N PRO A 205 4.29 -6.51 -24.18
CA PRO A 205 4.42 -5.15 -24.71
C PRO A 205 5.09 -4.23 -23.68
N GLN A 206 5.86 -3.24 -24.16
CA GLN A 206 6.53 -2.27 -23.30
C GLN A 206 5.53 -1.23 -22.78
N ASN A 207 5.06 -1.45 -21.55
CA ASN A 207 4.12 -0.58 -20.86
C ASN A 207 4.36 -0.62 -19.34
N GLU A 208 3.61 0.21 -18.61
CA GLU A 208 3.68 0.29 -17.14
C GLU A 208 3.36 -1.03 -16.44
N GLU A 209 2.41 -1.82 -16.97
CA GLU A 209 2.09 -3.14 -16.41
C GLU A 209 3.30 -4.08 -16.45
N ARG A 210 4.01 -4.11 -17.58
CA ARG A 210 5.22 -4.92 -17.72
C ARG A 210 6.33 -4.45 -16.77
N ASP A 211 6.52 -3.15 -16.62
CA ASP A 211 7.49 -2.59 -15.68
C ASP A 211 7.17 -3.00 -14.24
N GLU A 212 5.90 -2.93 -13.84
CA GLU A 212 5.42 -3.39 -12.53
C GLU A 212 5.64 -4.89 -12.31
N ARG A 213 5.49 -5.71 -13.35
CA ARG A 213 5.81 -7.14 -13.28
C ARG A 213 7.32 -7.39 -13.19
N CYS A 214 8.17 -6.59 -13.84
CA CYS A 214 9.63 -6.66 -13.64
C CYS A 214 10.00 -6.40 -12.17
N PHE A 215 9.41 -5.37 -11.54
CA PHE A 215 9.64 -5.07 -10.12
C PHE A 215 9.16 -6.21 -9.22
N THR A 216 7.98 -6.76 -9.51
CA THR A 216 7.43 -7.91 -8.77
C THR A 216 8.34 -9.13 -8.88
N LEU A 217 8.87 -9.42 -10.08
CA LEU A 217 9.81 -10.51 -10.32
C LEU A 217 11.11 -10.33 -9.52
N LYS A 218 11.66 -9.11 -9.48
CA LYS A 218 12.85 -8.78 -8.69
C LYS A 218 12.65 -9.16 -7.22
N HIS A 219 11.55 -8.70 -6.62
CA HIS A 219 11.25 -8.98 -5.21
C HIS A 219 10.94 -10.46 -4.94
N TRP A 220 10.34 -11.17 -5.90
CA TRP A 220 10.18 -12.63 -5.82
C TRP A 220 11.52 -13.34 -5.83
N LEU A 221 12.41 -12.98 -6.76
CA LEU A 221 13.71 -13.60 -6.89
C LEU A 221 14.51 -13.44 -5.59
N TYR A 222 14.51 -12.23 -5.01
CA TYR A 222 15.12 -11.99 -3.71
C TYR A 222 14.50 -12.83 -2.59
N GLN A 223 13.18 -12.95 -2.56
CA GLN A 223 12.50 -13.78 -1.58
C GLN A 223 12.89 -15.26 -1.70
N GLU A 224 12.96 -15.80 -2.91
CA GLU A 224 13.36 -17.19 -3.14
C GLU A 224 14.82 -17.42 -2.80
N ILE A 225 15.72 -16.49 -3.17
CA ILE A 225 17.12 -16.54 -2.74
C ILE A 225 17.20 -16.60 -1.21
N ARG A 226 16.50 -15.72 -0.50
CA ARG A 226 16.45 -15.71 0.98
C ARG A 226 15.96 -17.01 1.61
N LYS A 227 15.25 -17.88 0.88
CA LYS A 227 14.86 -19.22 1.39
C LYS A 227 16.01 -20.23 1.29
N ILE A 228 16.86 -20.08 0.27
CA ILE A 228 18.04 -20.93 0.04
C ILE A 228 19.15 -20.58 1.04
N PHE A 229 19.32 -19.29 1.38
CA PHE A 229 20.33 -18.83 2.33
C PHE A 229 19.70 -18.58 3.71
N HIS A 230 20.07 -19.39 4.71
CA HIS A 230 19.59 -19.23 6.09
C HIS A 230 20.17 -17.98 6.78
N ARG A 231 19.49 -17.54 7.85
CA ARG A 231 19.72 -16.26 8.57
C ARG A 231 21.15 -16.14 9.11
N ASN A 232 21.99 -15.38 8.41
CA ASN A 232 22.87 -14.38 9.01
C ASN A 232 23.30 -13.38 7.93
N THR A 233 23.81 -12.23 8.38
CA THR A 233 24.08 -10.97 7.69
C THR A 233 25.10 -11.03 6.54
N THR A 234 25.25 -12.18 5.87
CA THR A 234 26.08 -12.29 4.69
C THR A 234 25.44 -11.51 3.55
N ASN A 235 26.23 -10.61 2.99
CA ASN A 235 25.89 -9.95 1.75
C ASN A 235 25.84 -11.04 0.67
N ALA A 236 24.63 -11.42 0.27
CA ALA A 236 24.38 -12.53 -0.65
C ALA A 236 25.05 -12.29 -2.01
N SER A 237 25.37 -11.04 -2.35
CA SER A 237 26.14 -10.68 -3.54
C SER A 237 27.55 -11.32 -3.58
N TYR A 238 28.15 -11.67 -2.44
CA TYR A 238 29.47 -12.29 -2.38
C TYR A 238 29.44 -13.82 -2.51
N GLU A 239 28.26 -14.44 -2.46
CA GLU A 239 28.12 -15.87 -2.64
C GLU A 239 28.39 -16.24 -4.11
N PRO A 240 29.35 -17.13 -4.42
CA PRO A 240 29.69 -17.46 -5.81
C PRO A 240 28.49 -17.94 -6.63
N VAL A 241 27.59 -18.71 -6.00
CA VAL A 241 26.36 -19.20 -6.65
C VAL A 241 25.38 -18.07 -7.01
N ILE A 242 25.35 -16.98 -6.24
CA ILE A 242 24.54 -15.79 -6.56
C ILE A 242 25.15 -15.02 -7.72
N THR A 243 26.47 -14.95 -7.80
CA THR A 243 27.16 -14.38 -8.97
C THR A 243 26.78 -15.17 -10.24
N LYS A 244 26.74 -16.50 -10.16
CA LYS A 244 26.28 -17.34 -11.28
C LYS A 244 24.81 -17.10 -11.65
N LEU A 245 23.93 -16.96 -10.67
CA LEU A 245 22.53 -16.61 -10.91
C LEU A 245 22.39 -15.22 -11.57
N LYS A 246 23.18 -14.24 -11.11
CA LYS A 246 23.25 -12.89 -11.70
C LYS A 246 23.68 -12.95 -13.17
N ASP A 247 24.69 -13.73 -13.51
CA ASP A 247 25.17 -13.89 -14.89
C ASP A 247 24.07 -14.45 -15.80
N VAL A 248 23.30 -15.43 -15.31
CA VAL A 248 22.14 -15.97 -16.05
C VAL A 248 21.07 -14.90 -16.28
N VAL A 249 20.67 -14.19 -15.22
CA VAL A 249 19.67 -13.11 -15.33
C VAL A 249 20.13 -12.00 -16.28
N LEU A 250 21.41 -11.64 -16.23
CA LEU A 250 22.02 -10.65 -17.12
C LEU A 250 22.01 -11.14 -18.58
N ARG A 251 22.39 -12.39 -18.82
CA ARG A 251 22.38 -13.01 -20.14
C ARG A 251 20.98 -12.98 -20.75
N ILE A 252 19.96 -13.42 -20.00
CA ILE A 252 18.57 -13.41 -20.49
C ILE A 252 18.10 -11.99 -20.82
N ASN A 253 18.39 -11.02 -19.95
CA ASN A 253 18.06 -9.61 -20.19
C ASN A 253 18.69 -9.09 -21.48
N ASN A 254 19.95 -9.43 -21.75
CA ASN A 254 20.66 -8.94 -22.93
C ASN A 254 20.28 -9.67 -24.23
N THR A 255 19.83 -10.93 -24.15
CA THR A 255 19.52 -11.72 -25.36
C THR A 255 18.06 -11.68 -25.77
N HIS A 256 17.12 -11.59 -24.82
CA HIS A 256 15.68 -11.75 -25.10
C HIS A 256 14.88 -10.45 -25.10
N PHE A 257 15.42 -9.37 -24.52
CA PHE A 257 14.71 -8.10 -24.42
C PHE A 257 15.17 -7.11 -25.48
N SER A 258 14.26 -6.74 -26.38
CA SER A 258 14.47 -5.68 -27.37
C SER A 258 14.01 -4.33 -26.81
N GLY A 259 14.85 -3.63 -26.04
CA GLY A 259 14.53 -2.29 -25.52
C GLY A 259 14.77 -2.13 -24.02
N LYS A 260 13.71 -2.02 -23.21
CA LYS A 260 13.80 -1.81 -21.76
C LYS A 260 13.86 -3.14 -20.99
N PRO A 261 15.04 -3.63 -20.56
CA PRO A 261 15.19 -4.91 -19.84
C PRO A 261 14.63 -4.85 -18.40
N CYS A 262 14.33 -6.03 -17.85
CA CYS A 262 14.00 -6.20 -16.42
C CYS A 262 15.30 -6.44 -15.60
N TYR A 263 16.20 -5.46 -15.56
CA TYR A 263 17.44 -5.61 -14.78
C TYR A 263 17.15 -5.75 -13.28
N CYS A 264 17.84 -6.70 -12.65
CA CYS A 264 17.86 -6.89 -11.21
C CYS A 264 19.29 -6.63 -10.72
N SER A 265 19.48 -5.62 -9.85
CA SER A 265 20.71 -5.55 -9.05
C SER A 265 20.74 -6.75 -8.10
N PHE A 266 21.92 -7.27 -7.78
CA PHE A 266 22.10 -8.29 -6.75
C PHE A 266 22.91 -7.72 -5.59
N ASP A 267 22.97 -6.40 -5.46
CA ASP A 267 23.69 -5.73 -4.41
C ASP A 267 22.81 -5.63 -3.15
N GLY A 268 23.45 -5.65 -1.99
CA GLY A 268 22.77 -5.57 -0.69
C GLY A 268 22.61 -6.91 0.02
N THR A 269 22.12 -6.81 1.25
CA THR A 269 21.98 -7.89 2.21
C THR A 269 20.60 -8.55 2.11
N LEU A 270 20.50 -9.79 2.61
CA LEU A 270 19.23 -10.50 2.72
C LEU A 270 18.18 -9.73 3.55
N ASN A 271 18.61 -8.88 4.49
CA ASN A 271 17.70 -8.03 5.27
C ASN A 271 17.23 -6.82 4.47
N GLU A 272 18.11 -6.14 3.75
CA GLU A 272 17.71 -5.02 2.88
C GLU A 272 16.70 -5.48 1.82
N TRP A 273 16.92 -6.61 1.18
CA TRP A 273 15.94 -7.15 0.22
C TRP A 273 14.57 -7.45 0.85
N LYS A 274 14.54 -7.85 2.12
CA LYS A 274 13.29 -8.04 2.87
C LYS A 274 12.55 -6.72 3.07
N GLU A 275 13.29 -5.68 3.45
CA GLU A 275 12.76 -4.35 3.71
C GLU A 275 12.30 -3.66 2.42
N GLN A 276 13.08 -3.77 1.35
CA GLN A 276 12.71 -3.30 0.01
C GLN A 276 11.41 -3.94 -0.47
N LYS A 277 11.29 -5.28 -0.37
CA LYS A 277 10.03 -5.95 -0.70
C LYS A 277 8.86 -5.41 0.14
N TYR A 278 9.07 -5.22 1.44
CA TYR A 278 8.02 -4.69 2.32
C TYR A 278 7.55 -3.30 1.87
N LEU A 279 8.48 -2.42 1.51
CA LEU A 279 8.16 -1.09 0.99
C LEU A 279 7.44 -1.15 -0.36
N HIS A 280 7.86 -2.03 -1.27
CA HIS A 280 7.16 -2.26 -2.54
C HIS A 280 5.69 -2.64 -2.31
N ASP A 281 5.43 -3.62 -1.44
CA ASP A 281 4.08 -4.08 -1.11
C ASP A 281 3.26 -2.95 -0.42
N TYR A 282 3.89 -2.16 0.43
CA TYR A 282 3.28 -1.01 1.10
C TYR A 282 2.78 0.03 0.10
N PHE A 283 3.63 0.49 -0.83
CA PHE A 283 3.22 1.53 -1.79
C PHE A 283 2.10 1.03 -2.70
N LYS A 284 2.13 -0.24 -3.10
CA LYS A 284 1.03 -0.88 -3.86
C LYS A 284 -0.29 -0.92 -3.10
N SER A 285 -0.23 -1.09 -1.78
CA SER A 285 -1.42 -1.24 -0.93
C SER A 285 -1.85 0.04 -0.22
N PHE A 286 -1.12 1.14 -0.36
CA PHE A 286 -1.32 2.39 0.39
C PHE A 286 -2.76 2.92 0.33
N GLY A 287 -3.33 3.03 -0.87
CA GLY A 287 -4.69 3.54 -1.06
C GLY A 287 -5.74 2.68 -0.34
N SER A 288 -5.59 1.36 -0.44
CA SER A 288 -6.43 0.39 0.25
C SER A 288 -6.30 0.52 1.77
N ILE A 289 -5.06 0.53 2.30
CA ILE A 289 -4.79 0.70 3.74
C ILE A 289 -5.44 1.98 4.28
N GLY A 290 -5.26 3.11 3.59
CA GLY A 290 -5.85 4.39 4.01
C GLY A 290 -7.37 4.37 4.02
N SER A 291 -8.01 3.68 3.07
CA SER A 291 -9.47 3.55 3.02
C SER A 291 -10.05 2.72 4.17
N PHE A 292 -9.29 1.72 4.66
CA PHE A 292 -9.68 0.88 5.79
C PHE A 292 -9.54 1.60 7.11
N ILE A 293 -8.40 2.26 7.34
CA ILE A 293 -8.14 3.06 8.55
C ILE A 293 -9.27 4.08 8.79
N ASN A 294 -9.72 4.76 7.73
CA ASN A 294 -10.77 5.78 7.83
C ASN A 294 -12.13 5.25 8.36
N LYS A 295 -12.37 3.95 8.31
CA LYS A 295 -13.64 3.31 8.71
C LYS A 295 -13.55 2.66 10.10
N ASP A 296 -12.37 2.61 10.71
CA ASP A 296 -12.11 1.90 11.96
C ASP A 296 -12.10 2.86 13.15
N GLN A 297 -13.01 2.66 14.10
CA GLN A 297 -13.12 3.51 15.31
C GLN A 297 -11.94 3.31 16.28
N ASP A 298 -11.26 2.16 16.22
CA ASP A 298 -10.08 1.84 17.06
C ASP A 298 -8.79 1.78 16.22
N ALA A 299 -8.74 2.54 15.12
CA ALA A 299 -7.67 2.44 14.14
C ALA A 299 -6.27 2.59 14.77
N CYS A 300 -6.11 3.52 15.71
CA CYS A 300 -4.85 3.75 16.40
C CYS A 300 -4.31 2.48 17.08
N ILE A 301 -5.11 1.87 17.96
CA ILE A 301 -4.69 0.69 18.75
C ILE A 301 -4.31 -0.48 17.82
N LYS A 302 -5.03 -0.65 16.70
CA LYS A 302 -4.85 -1.79 15.80
C LYS A 302 -3.68 -1.61 14.83
N HIS A 303 -3.46 -0.40 14.32
CA HIS A 303 -2.59 -0.17 13.16
C HIS A 303 -1.37 0.72 13.46
N PHE A 304 -1.27 1.36 14.63
CA PHE A 304 -0.12 2.22 14.95
C PHE A 304 1.22 1.51 14.82
N GLY A 305 1.34 0.28 15.35
CA GLY A 305 2.59 -0.48 15.30
C GLY A 305 3.06 -0.77 13.87
N SER A 306 2.16 -1.09 12.95
CA SER A 306 2.50 -1.35 11.55
C SER A 306 2.86 -0.06 10.80
N VAL A 307 2.08 1.01 10.99
CA VAL A 307 2.36 2.32 10.39
C VAL A 307 3.70 2.88 10.89
N ASN A 308 4.01 2.72 12.18
CA ASN A 308 5.29 3.13 12.75
C ASN A 308 6.47 2.30 12.19
N TYR A 309 6.32 0.98 12.08
CA TYR A 309 7.34 0.14 11.45
C TYR A 309 7.62 0.55 10.00
N THR A 310 6.56 0.77 9.20
CA THR A 310 6.70 1.30 7.84
C THR A 310 7.41 2.65 7.83
N ASN A 311 7.08 3.54 8.76
CA ASN A 311 7.70 4.86 8.87
C ASN A 311 9.21 4.79 9.14
N LYS A 312 9.66 3.86 9.99
CA LYS A 312 11.08 3.61 10.24
C LYS A 312 11.81 3.12 8.98
N LEU A 313 11.19 2.25 8.19
CA LEU A 313 11.75 1.84 6.89
C LEU A 313 11.75 2.99 5.89
N TYR A 314 10.68 3.79 5.86
CA TYR A 314 10.60 4.96 4.99
C TYR A 314 11.71 5.97 5.30
N GLU A 315 11.96 6.26 6.58
CA GLU A 315 13.07 7.09 7.07
C GLU A 315 14.44 6.56 6.61
N LYS A 316 14.65 5.24 6.73
CA LYS A 316 15.91 4.60 6.33
C LYS A 316 16.23 4.81 4.84
N TYR A 317 15.23 4.72 3.96
CA TYR A 317 15.45 4.69 2.51
C TYR A 317 15.20 6.03 1.79
N ILE A 318 14.48 6.99 2.38
CA ILE A 318 14.11 8.23 1.70
C ILE A 318 15.33 9.04 1.23
N GLY A 319 16.40 9.10 2.03
CA GLY A 319 17.59 9.88 1.70
C GLY A 319 18.38 9.33 0.52
N GLU A 320 18.37 8.01 0.33
CA GLU A 320 19.06 7.33 -0.77
C GLU A 320 18.20 7.28 -2.04
N CYS A 321 16.87 7.17 -1.87
CA CYS A 321 15.95 6.93 -2.98
C CYS A 321 15.31 8.20 -3.56
N CYS A 322 15.33 9.33 -2.84
CA CYS A 322 14.67 10.57 -3.27
C CYS A 322 15.66 11.71 -3.49
N TYR A 323 15.81 12.14 -4.73
CA TYR A 323 16.62 13.29 -5.10
C TYR A 323 15.74 14.49 -5.42
N CYS A 324 15.62 15.42 -4.48
CA CYS A 324 14.73 16.57 -4.59
C CYS A 324 15.46 17.85 -5.02
N PHE A 325 14.74 18.69 -5.76
CA PHE A 325 15.15 20.04 -6.17
C PHE A 325 14.34 21.08 -5.42
N LYS A 326 14.84 22.31 -5.32
CA LYS A 326 14.15 23.39 -4.60
C LYS A 326 12.78 23.73 -5.20
N SER A 327 12.57 23.39 -6.48
CA SER A 327 11.27 23.49 -7.15
C SER A 327 10.18 22.59 -6.54
N GLY A 328 10.55 21.65 -5.66
CA GLY A 328 9.65 20.64 -5.09
C GLY A 328 9.59 19.35 -5.91
N HIS A 329 10.15 19.34 -7.12
CA HIS A 329 10.27 18.14 -7.94
C HIS A 329 11.30 17.17 -7.32
N CYS A 330 10.94 15.90 -7.21
CA CYS A 330 11.84 14.85 -6.73
C CYS A 330 11.97 13.75 -7.78
N LYS A 331 13.18 13.23 -7.98
CA LYS A 331 13.47 12.08 -8.82
C LYS A 331 13.67 10.85 -7.95
N GLU A 332 13.01 9.76 -8.34
CA GLU A 332 13.12 8.44 -7.72
C GLU A 332 14.33 7.68 -8.27
N TRP A 333 15.22 7.24 -7.39
CA TRP A 333 16.36 6.39 -7.73
C TRP A 333 16.10 4.91 -7.46
N CYS A 334 15.09 4.61 -6.64
CA CYS A 334 14.67 3.25 -6.28
C CYS A 334 13.23 2.97 -6.74
N PRO A 335 12.89 3.17 -8.04
CA PRO A 335 11.50 3.15 -8.50
C PRO A 335 10.81 1.79 -8.30
N ASP A 336 11.56 0.72 -8.07
CA ASP A 336 11.06 -0.64 -7.91
C ASP A 336 10.51 -0.93 -6.50
N TYR A 337 10.84 -0.12 -5.49
CA TYR A 337 10.31 -0.30 -4.13
C TYR A 337 10.02 0.98 -3.34
N PHE A 338 10.42 2.15 -3.85
CA PHE A 338 10.26 3.41 -3.13
C PHE A 338 9.53 4.45 -3.97
N LYS A 339 8.69 5.27 -3.32
CA LYS A 339 8.01 6.42 -3.93
C LYS A 339 8.28 7.69 -3.12
N CYS A 340 8.61 8.77 -3.82
CA CYS A 340 9.00 10.05 -3.21
C CYS A 340 7.84 11.05 -3.06
N GLU A 341 6.64 10.66 -3.50
CA GLU A 341 5.45 11.49 -3.43
C GLU A 341 5.01 11.71 -1.98
N ASP A 342 4.76 12.97 -1.60
CA ASP A 342 4.38 13.33 -0.23
C ASP A 342 3.07 12.67 0.19
N THR A 343 2.15 12.43 -0.75
CA THR A 343 0.84 11.81 -0.50
C THR A 343 0.95 10.35 -0.05
N LEU A 344 2.05 9.66 -0.39
CA LEU A 344 2.32 8.27 -0.06
C LEU A 344 3.19 8.10 1.20
N ASN A 345 3.56 9.21 1.85
CA ASN A 345 4.30 9.21 3.10
C ASN A 345 3.48 8.49 4.21
N PRO A 346 4.09 7.58 5.00
CA PRO A 346 3.43 6.89 6.11
C PRO A 346 2.76 7.82 7.13
N TYR A 347 3.25 9.06 7.27
CA TYR A 347 2.63 10.08 8.10
C TYR A 347 1.16 10.36 7.71
N ASN A 348 0.80 10.26 6.44
CA ASN A 348 -0.58 10.44 6.00
C ASN A 348 -1.51 9.30 6.44
N LEU A 349 -0.97 8.09 6.68
CA LEU A 349 -1.73 7.01 7.29
C LEU A 349 -1.83 7.23 8.80
N TYR A 350 -0.74 7.66 9.44
CA TYR A 350 -0.71 8.01 10.86
C TYR A 350 -1.77 9.06 11.21
N LEU A 351 -1.88 10.15 10.43
CA LEU A 351 -2.91 11.17 10.63
C LEU A 351 -4.34 10.62 10.58
N LYS A 352 -4.57 9.58 9.77
CA LYS A 352 -5.88 8.92 9.65
C LYS A 352 -6.19 8.01 10.85
N LEU A 353 -5.18 7.58 11.61
CA LEU A 353 -5.36 6.73 12.80
C LEU A 353 -6.04 7.45 13.96
N LYS A 354 -5.94 8.79 14.02
CA LYS A 354 -6.50 9.63 15.10
C LYS A 354 -6.08 9.19 16.51
N CYS A 355 -4.80 8.85 16.66
CA CYS A 355 -4.19 8.49 17.94
C CYS A 355 -4.24 9.62 18.97
N THR A 356 -4.27 9.29 20.26
CA THR A 356 -4.10 10.28 21.33
C THR A 356 -2.63 10.69 21.45
N GLU A 357 -2.35 11.82 22.12
CA GLU A 357 -0.97 12.29 22.34
C GLU A 357 -0.09 11.27 23.07
N GLU A 358 -0.68 10.42 23.92
CA GLU A 358 0.05 9.40 24.67
C GLU A 358 0.49 8.23 23.77
N ASP A 359 -0.37 7.82 22.83
CA ASP A 359 -0.08 6.78 21.83
C ASP A 359 0.93 7.28 20.75
N ALA A 360 0.99 8.59 20.55
CA ALA A 360 1.73 9.25 19.47
C ALA A 360 3.23 9.48 19.77
N LYS A 361 3.68 9.32 21.02
CA LYS A 361 5.01 9.76 21.49
C LYS A 361 6.19 9.21 20.67
N ASP A 362 6.01 8.05 20.04
CA ASP A 362 7.07 7.34 19.33
C ASP A 362 7.01 7.50 17.79
N PHE A 363 6.14 8.36 17.26
CA PHE A 363 6.05 8.57 15.81
C PHE A 363 6.95 9.73 15.34
N THR A 364 7.94 9.41 14.51
CA THR A 364 8.86 10.41 13.93
C THR A 364 8.31 10.97 12.62
N ILE A 365 8.32 12.30 12.44
CA ILE A 365 7.94 12.93 11.17
C ILE A 365 9.14 12.87 10.22
N VAL A 366 9.01 12.10 9.15
CA VAL A 366 10.04 11.97 8.12
C VAL A 366 9.80 12.99 7.02
N ASN A 367 10.70 13.96 6.91
CA ASN A 367 10.68 14.99 5.88
C ASN A 367 11.49 14.57 4.65
N LYS A 368 11.16 15.16 3.49
CA LYS A 368 11.97 15.03 2.28
C LYS A 368 13.43 15.48 2.51
N PRO A 369 14.39 14.88 1.81
CA PRO A 369 15.78 15.28 1.89
C PRO A 369 15.97 16.72 1.41
N ILE A 370 17.01 17.38 1.93
CA ILE A 370 17.40 18.73 1.53
C ILE A 370 17.66 18.72 0.03
N SER A 371 17.18 19.75 -0.66
CA SER A 371 17.33 19.80 -2.11
C SER A 371 18.80 19.89 -2.52
N ILE A 372 19.20 19.12 -3.54
CA ILE A 372 20.61 19.03 -3.94
C ILE A 372 21.15 20.34 -4.50
N ASP A 373 20.27 21.15 -5.07
CA ASP A 373 20.56 22.48 -5.61
C ASP A 373 20.55 23.57 -4.53
N ASN A 374 20.27 23.23 -3.26
CA ASN A 374 20.13 24.23 -2.21
C ASN A 374 21.44 25.01 -2.00
N HIS A 375 22.59 24.35 -2.05
CA HIS A 375 23.89 25.03 -1.96
C HIS A 375 24.09 26.01 -3.11
N VAL A 376 23.88 25.55 -4.36
CA VAL A 376 24.05 26.39 -5.57
C VAL A 376 23.13 27.61 -5.48
N ILE A 377 21.87 27.41 -5.10
CA ILE A 377 20.88 28.50 -4.97
C ILE A 377 21.26 29.46 -3.84
N THR A 378 21.71 28.96 -2.70
CA THR A 378 22.13 29.80 -1.56
C THR A 378 23.34 30.65 -1.94
N THR A 379 24.35 30.04 -2.57
CA THR A 379 25.53 30.74 -3.06
C THR A 379 25.18 31.78 -4.12
N THR A 380 24.26 31.46 -5.02
CA THR A 380 23.77 32.41 -6.06
C THR A 380 23.01 33.59 -5.45
N ARG A 381 22.18 33.35 -4.43
CA ARG A 381 21.50 34.44 -3.71
C ARG A 381 22.49 35.33 -2.97
N ASN A 382 23.49 34.74 -2.32
CA ASN A 382 24.52 35.49 -1.62
C ASN A 382 25.37 36.33 -2.58
N SER A 383 25.74 35.80 -3.75
CA SER A 383 26.49 36.57 -4.75
C SER A 383 25.65 37.72 -5.33
N LEU A 384 24.35 37.51 -5.58
CA LEU A 384 23.43 38.57 -6.00
C LEU A 384 23.25 39.64 -4.91
N LEU A 385 23.14 39.26 -3.65
CA LEU A 385 23.08 40.18 -2.52
C LEU A 385 24.36 41.01 -2.40
N LEU A 386 25.53 40.38 -2.52
CA LEU A 386 26.82 41.08 -2.52
C LEU A 386 26.95 42.02 -3.72
N ALA A 387 26.54 41.59 -4.92
CA ALA A 387 26.54 42.44 -6.10
C ALA A 387 25.61 43.66 -5.92
N TYR A 388 24.44 43.47 -5.31
CA TYR A 388 23.52 44.55 -4.99
C TYR A 388 24.09 45.51 -3.93
N GLN A 389 24.68 44.99 -2.86
CA GLN A 389 25.35 45.80 -1.85
C GLN A 389 26.51 46.61 -2.43
N ASN A 390 27.35 45.99 -3.27
CA ASN A 390 28.44 46.67 -3.96
C ASN A 390 27.93 47.78 -4.87
N LYS A 391 26.80 47.57 -5.57
CA LYS A 391 26.17 48.60 -6.41
C LYS A 391 25.65 49.79 -5.61
N LEU A 392 25.11 49.56 -4.41
CA LEU A 392 24.69 50.64 -3.51
C LEU A 392 25.88 51.41 -2.91
N GLN A 393 27.02 50.73 -2.69
CA GLN A 393 28.25 51.34 -2.21
C GLN A 393 29.09 51.97 -3.34
N ASP A 394 28.70 51.81 -4.61
CA ASP A 394 29.38 52.42 -5.74
C ASP A 394 29.28 53.96 -5.63
N PRO A 395 30.43 54.66 -5.49
CA PRO A 395 30.45 56.11 -5.39
C PRO A 395 29.78 56.80 -6.58
N PHE A 396 29.84 56.21 -7.79
CA PHE A 396 29.17 56.75 -8.97
C PHE A 396 27.66 56.65 -8.83
N TYR A 397 27.11 55.50 -8.41
CA TYR A 397 25.67 55.34 -8.23
C TYR A 397 25.12 56.28 -7.15
N SER A 398 25.82 56.38 -6.01
CA SER A 398 25.47 57.30 -4.93
C SER A 398 25.51 58.76 -5.41
N THR A 399 26.59 59.16 -6.09
CA THR A 399 26.76 60.52 -6.64
C THR A 399 25.65 60.85 -7.64
N VAL A 400 25.32 59.92 -8.54
CA VAL A 400 24.27 60.11 -9.54
C VAL A 400 22.89 60.22 -8.88
N LEU A 401 22.59 59.40 -7.88
CA LEU A 401 21.34 59.47 -7.13
C LEU A 401 21.18 60.81 -6.41
N TYR A 402 22.23 61.29 -5.75
CA TYR A 402 22.24 62.62 -5.12
C TYR A 402 22.13 63.75 -6.15
N ALA A 403 22.83 63.65 -7.28
CA ALA A 403 22.76 64.65 -8.34
C ALA A 403 21.34 64.76 -8.93
N PHE A 404 20.69 63.64 -9.25
CA PHE A 404 19.32 63.66 -9.75
C PHE A 404 18.30 64.08 -8.69
N GLY A 405 18.49 63.67 -7.43
CA GLY A 405 17.64 64.11 -6.32
C GLY A 405 17.71 65.63 -6.11
N THR A 406 18.92 66.19 -6.11
CA THR A 406 19.12 67.65 -5.98
C THR A 406 18.56 68.40 -7.19
N LEU A 407 18.79 67.92 -8.42
CA LEU A 407 18.17 68.50 -9.62
C LEU A 407 16.64 68.50 -9.56
N GLY A 408 16.04 67.41 -9.06
CA GLY A 408 14.59 67.33 -8.84
C GLY A 408 14.09 68.38 -7.85
N ILE A 409 14.81 68.57 -6.74
CA ILE A 409 14.49 69.61 -5.75
C ILE A 409 14.60 71.01 -6.38
N PHE A 410 15.65 71.30 -7.15
CA PHE A 410 15.80 72.58 -7.85
C PHE A 410 14.70 72.82 -8.89
N MET A 411 14.28 71.78 -9.62
CA MET A 411 13.14 71.87 -10.54
C MET A 411 11.85 72.25 -9.81
N ILE A 412 11.59 71.64 -8.65
CA ILE A 412 10.43 71.98 -7.81
C ILE A 412 10.50 73.44 -7.35
N PHE A 413 11.64 73.89 -6.82
CA PHE A 413 11.84 75.28 -6.42
C PHE A 413 11.68 76.26 -7.60
N PHE A 414 12.18 75.91 -8.79
CA PHE A 414 12.02 76.73 -9.99
C PHE A 414 10.55 76.89 -10.38
N VAL A 415 9.78 75.81 -10.32
CA VAL A 415 8.32 75.86 -10.56
C VAL A 415 7.64 76.76 -9.54
N PHE A 416 7.91 76.60 -8.24
CA PHE A 416 7.33 77.44 -7.21
C PHE A 416 7.73 78.92 -7.35
N TYR A 417 9.00 79.21 -7.63
CA TYR A 417 9.48 80.57 -7.88
C TYR A 417 8.76 81.22 -9.07
N LYS A 418 8.60 80.49 -10.17
CA LYS A 418 7.89 80.98 -11.36
C LYS A 418 6.42 81.27 -11.07
N VAL A 419 5.76 80.42 -10.29
CA VAL A 419 4.36 80.62 -9.87
C VAL A 419 4.23 81.87 -9.00
N VAL A 420 5.07 82.02 -7.96
CA VAL A 420 5.05 83.18 -7.06
C VAL A 420 5.37 84.49 -7.79
N LYS A 421 6.37 84.49 -8.68
CA LYS A 421 6.70 85.68 -9.49
C LYS A 421 5.53 86.11 -10.39
N ASN A 422 4.83 85.16 -11.01
CA ASN A 422 3.65 85.45 -11.82
C ASN A 422 2.46 85.97 -11.00
N LEU A 423 2.27 85.45 -9.77
CA LEU A 423 1.29 85.99 -8.83
C LEU A 423 1.63 87.43 -8.43
N ASN A 424 2.88 87.73 -8.06
CA ASN A 424 3.30 89.08 -7.71
C ASN A 424 3.21 90.07 -8.88
N SER A 425 3.53 89.62 -10.11
CA SER A 425 3.33 90.43 -11.33
C SER A 425 1.86 90.75 -11.60
N THR A 426 0.96 89.78 -11.37
CA THR A 426 -0.49 89.98 -11.49
C THR A 426 -1.03 90.92 -10.41
N ILE A 427 -0.53 90.82 -9.17
CA ILE A 427 -0.91 91.71 -8.06
C ILE A 427 -0.41 93.15 -8.31
N ILE A 428 0.83 93.34 -8.77
CA ILE A 428 1.35 94.67 -9.12
C ILE A 428 0.56 95.28 -10.28
N ARG A 429 0.15 94.49 -11.28
CA ARG A 429 -0.77 94.97 -12.33
C ARG A 429 -2.13 95.36 -11.76
N PHE A 430 -2.69 94.60 -10.81
CA PHE A 430 -3.97 94.95 -10.19
C PHE A 430 -3.91 96.25 -9.37
N VAL A 431 -2.80 96.51 -8.67
CA VAL A 431 -2.59 97.76 -7.91
C VAL A 431 -2.41 98.98 -8.83
N TYR A 432 -1.93 98.79 -10.07
CA TYR A 432 -1.78 99.88 -11.04
C TYR A 432 -3.09 100.28 -11.75
N TYR A 433 -4.16 99.48 -11.61
CA TYR A 433 -5.48 99.74 -12.21
C TYR A 433 -6.56 100.13 -11.17
N LEU A 434 -6.15 100.37 -9.91
CA LEU A 434 -6.91 101.05 -8.86
C LEU A 434 -6.33 102.45 -8.67
#